data_AF-A0A6G0VPB4-F1
#
_entry.id   AF-A0A6G0VPB4-F1
#
_cell.length_a   1.000
_cell.length_b   1.000
_cell.length_c   1.000
_cell.angle_alpha   90.00
_cell.angle_beta   90.00
_cell.angle_gamma   90.00
#
_symmetry.space_group_name_H-M   'P 1'
#
loop_
_entity.id
_entity.type
_entity.pdbx_description
1 polymer ?
#
loop_
_entity_poly.entity_id
_entity_poly.type
_entity_poly.pdbx_seq_one_letter_code
_entity_poly.pdbx_strand_id
1 'polypeptide(L)'
;LYFSLVRSHLEFCSIVWSPQYFSYISLIENVQYKFLKLLCFKLNIPIIRESYKLQISQLGIVSCDLRRNVADIMFLYDLLNGLIYSPELLSHIGLNVQTHILRKSNLFYVLFPKIIIILPLRFSLELCLWLTV
;
A
#
# COMPACT_ATOMS: atom_id res chain seq x y z
N LEU A 1 14.47 15.64 3.66
CA LEU A 1 15.08 14.32 3.92
C LEU A 1 14.04 13.22 4.15
N TYR A 2 13.15 13.31 5.14
CA TYR A 2 12.11 12.27 5.34
C TYR A 2 11.23 12.07 4.09
N PHE A 3 10.62 13.14 3.56
CA PHE A 3 9.74 13.07 2.39
C PHE A 3 10.46 12.69 1.08
N SER A 4 11.75 13.01 0.95
CA SER A 4 12.50 12.76 -0.28
C SER A 4 13.13 11.37 -0.33
N LEU A 5 13.56 10.84 0.82
CA LEU A 5 14.32 9.58 0.90
C LEU A 5 13.55 8.45 1.58
N VAL A 6 13.11 8.67 2.82
CA VAL A 6 12.44 7.62 3.61
C VAL A 6 11.08 7.30 3.00
N ARG A 7 10.32 8.34 2.66
CA ARG A 7 9.00 8.20 2.03
C ARG A 7 9.09 7.52 0.68
N SER A 8 10.02 7.92 -0.19
CA SER A 8 10.19 7.29 -1.51
C SER A 8 10.54 5.81 -1.38
N HIS A 9 11.41 5.42 -0.44
CA HIS A 9 11.70 4.01 -0.19
C HIS A 9 10.49 3.22 0.36
N LEU A 10 9.67 3.84 1.21
CA LEU A 10 8.45 3.22 1.75
C LEU A 10 7.30 3.13 0.75
N GLU A 11 7.30 3.96 -0.29
CA GLU A 11 6.29 3.92 -1.35
C GLU A 11 6.75 3.05 -2.54
N PHE A 12 8.06 2.85 -2.68
CA PHE A 12 8.62 2.01 -3.72
C PHE A 12 8.15 0.56 -3.59
N CYS A 13 7.57 0.04 -4.67
CA CYS A 13 7.04 -1.32 -4.77
C CYS A 13 6.06 -1.71 -3.64
N SER A 14 5.35 -0.74 -3.04
CA SER A 14 4.44 -1.03 -1.92
C SER A 14 3.37 -2.06 -2.26
N ILE A 15 2.95 -2.13 -3.52
CA ILE A 15 1.98 -3.09 -4.06
C ILE A 15 2.50 -4.54 -3.94
N VAL A 16 3.82 -4.75 -4.01
CA VAL A 16 4.43 -6.08 -4.00
C VAL A 16 4.60 -6.62 -2.58
N TRP A 17 5.00 -5.77 -1.64
CA TRP A 17 5.31 -6.19 -0.27
C TRP A 17 4.23 -5.82 0.76
N SER A 18 3.10 -5.23 0.33
CA SER A 18 2.02 -4.74 1.19
C SER A 18 1.69 -5.73 2.32
N PRO A 19 2.02 -5.40 3.59
CA PRO A 19 1.97 -6.38 4.66
C PRO A 19 0.55 -6.66 5.10
N GLN A 20 0.21 -7.94 5.21
CA GLN A 20 -1.10 -8.39 5.71
C GLN A 20 -1.14 -8.51 7.24
N TYR A 21 0.01 -8.76 7.87
CA TYR A 21 0.09 -8.95 9.32
C TYR A 21 0.21 -7.62 10.05
N PHE A 22 -0.55 -7.48 11.14
CA PHE A 22 -0.53 -6.30 12.01
C PHE A 22 0.87 -5.94 12.51
N SER A 23 1.71 -6.94 12.78
CA SER A 23 3.09 -6.74 13.24
C SER A 23 3.90 -5.93 12.23
N TYR A 24 3.86 -6.30 10.94
CA TYR A 24 4.60 -5.59 9.89
C TYR A 24 4.01 -4.20 9.59
N ILE A 25 2.68 -4.09 9.60
CA ILE A 25 2.01 -2.79 9.49
C ILE A 25 2.50 -1.84 10.60
N SER A 26 2.53 -2.34 11.83
CA SER A 26 2.99 -1.57 12.99
C SER A 26 4.45 -1.14 12.88
N LEU A 27 5.32 -1.96 12.29
CA LEU A 27 6.72 -1.61 12.06
C LEU A 27 6.85 -0.43 11.11
N ILE A 28 6.08 -0.40 10.03
CA ILE A 28 6.13 0.69 9.05
C ILE A 28 5.53 1.98 9.61
N GLU A 29 4.41 1.88 10.32
CA GLU A 29 3.84 3.02 11.05
C GLU A 29 4.82 3.54 12.12
N ASN A 30 5.63 2.67 12.72
CA ASN A 30 6.65 3.08 13.69
C ASN A 30 7.79 3.91 13.05
N VAL A 31 8.10 3.71 11.76
CA VAL A 31 9.06 4.56 11.04
C VAL A 31 8.53 5.99 10.95
N GLN A 32 7.26 6.15 10.60
CA GLN A 32 6.59 7.46 10.56
C GLN A 32 6.47 8.05 11.97
N TYR A 33 6.13 7.25 12.99
CA TYR A 33 6.08 7.69 14.38
C TYR A 33 7.42 8.23 14.90
N LYS A 34 8.54 7.56 14.59
CA LYS A 34 9.88 8.05 14.96
C LYS A 34 10.18 9.42 14.35
N PHE A 35 9.83 9.62 13.09
CA PHE A 35 9.96 10.93 12.44
C PHE A 35 9.07 11.98 13.11
N LEU A 36 7.80 11.63 13.38
CA LEU A 36 6.85 12.50 14.07
C LEU A 36 7.36 12.90 15.46
N LYS A 37 7.93 11.96 16.23
CA LYS A 37 8.51 12.21 17.55
C LYS A 37 9.63 13.24 17.51
N LEU A 38 10.52 13.16 16.52
CA LEU A 38 11.56 14.15 16.31
C LEU A 38 10.99 15.52 15.92
N LEU A 39 9.95 15.54 15.10
CA LEU A 39 9.30 16.78 14.68
C LEU A 39 8.57 17.46 15.85
N CYS A 40 7.77 16.70 16.61
CA CYS A 40 7.06 17.19 17.80
C CYS A 40 8.04 17.70 18.87
N PHE A 41 9.17 17.02 19.07
CA PHE A 41 10.24 17.50 19.95
C PHE A 41 10.78 18.87 19.52
N LYS A 42 10.98 19.09 18.22
CA LYS A 42 11.43 20.39 17.70
C LYS A 42 10.36 21.48 17.81
N LEU A 43 9.08 21.12 17.73
CA LEU A 43 7.95 22.04 17.79
C LEU A 43 7.40 22.25 19.22
N ASN A 44 8.01 21.63 20.23
CA ASN A 44 7.53 21.60 21.62
C ASN A 44 6.07 21.11 21.77
N ILE A 45 5.66 20.16 20.92
CA ILE A 45 4.32 19.55 20.97
C ILE A 45 4.41 18.26 21.79
N PRO A 46 3.55 18.06 22.80
CA PRO A 46 3.52 16.80 23.55
C PRO A 46 3.04 15.65 22.64
N ILE A 47 3.79 14.54 22.63
CA ILE A 47 3.49 13.36 21.81
C ILE A 47 3.16 12.13 22.65
N ILE A 48 1.96 11.60 22.45
CA ILE A 48 1.47 10.36 23.04
C ILE A 48 1.11 9.41 21.89
N ARG A 49 1.34 8.11 22.07
CA ARG A 49 1.09 7.11 21.01
C ARG A 49 -0.37 7.08 20.56
N GLU A 50 -1.31 7.29 21.49
CA GLU A 50 -2.75 7.36 21.21
C GLU A 50 -3.12 8.61 20.39
N SER A 51 -2.40 9.71 20.58
CA SER A 51 -2.59 10.97 19.86
C SER A 51 -1.91 11.02 18.47
N TYR A 52 -1.23 9.94 18.06
CA TYR A 52 -0.49 9.88 16.79
C TYR A 52 -1.32 10.31 15.58
N LYS A 53 -2.55 9.79 15.46
CA LYS A 53 -3.45 10.11 14.34
C LYS A 53 -3.83 11.59 14.31
N LEU A 54 -4.03 12.21 15.48
CA LEU A 54 -4.37 13.63 15.61
C LEU A 54 -3.17 14.53 15.28
N GLN A 55 -1.96 14.16 15.70
CA GLN A 55 -0.77 14.95 15.37
C GLN A 55 -0.43 14.89 13.89
N ILE A 56 -0.58 13.72 13.27
CA ILE A 56 -0.42 13.56 11.83
C ILE A 56 -1.41 14.45 11.07
N SER A 57 -2.67 14.47 11.48
CA SER A 57 -3.67 15.33 10.84
C SER A 57 -3.40 16.82 11.07
N GLN A 58 -2.98 17.22 12.28
CA GLN A 58 -2.58 18.60 12.59
C GLN A 58 -1.37 19.08 11.77
N LEU A 59 -0.41 18.19 11.52
CA LEU A 59 0.80 18.48 10.74
C LEU A 59 0.57 18.34 9.22
N GLY A 60 -0.63 17.94 8.79
CA GLY A 60 -0.95 17.72 7.38
C GLY A 60 -0.20 16.53 6.74
N ILE A 61 0.28 15.59 7.56
CA ILE A 61 0.96 14.39 7.10
C ILE A 61 -0.10 13.31 6.84
N VAL A 62 0.11 12.45 5.85
CA VAL A 62 -0.78 11.29 5.58
C VAL A 62 -0.15 10.02 6.18
N SER A 63 -0.95 9.12 6.76
CA SER A 63 -0.45 7.84 7.28
C SER A 63 0.17 6.96 6.18
N CYS A 64 1.07 6.04 6.56
CA CYS A 64 1.62 5.07 5.61
C CYS A 64 0.51 4.15 5.08
N ASP A 65 -0.42 3.73 5.96
CA ASP A 65 -1.55 2.89 5.58
C ASP A 65 -2.40 3.49 4.45
N LEU A 66 -2.81 4.75 4.59
CA LEU A 66 -3.65 5.41 3.58
C LEU A 66 -2.93 5.54 2.25
N ARG A 67 -1.63 5.85 2.28
CA ARG A 67 -0.83 6.00 1.06
C ARG A 67 -0.67 4.67 0.31
N ARG A 68 -0.44 3.57 1.03
CA ARG A 68 -0.42 2.22 0.45
C ARG A 68 -1.75 1.85 -0.17
N ASN A 69 -2.86 2.08 0.55
CA ASN A 69 -4.19 1.79 0.02
C ASN A 69 -4.48 2.56 -1.27
N VAL A 70 -4.09 3.84 -1.34
CA VAL A 70 -4.24 4.64 -2.56
C VAL A 70 -3.40 4.07 -3.69
N ALA A 71 -2.15 3.70 -3.43
CA ALA A 71 -1.27 3.08 -4.44
C ALA A 71 -1.84 1.74 -4.96
N ASP A 72 -2.35 0.90 -4.06
CA ASP A 72 -2.97 -0.39 -4.39
C ASP A 72 -4.23 -0.19 -5.26
N ILE A 73 -5.07 0.80 -4.94
CA ILE A 73 -6.26 1.14 -5.72
C ILE A 73 -5.88 1.71 -7.09
N MET A 74 -4.90 2.61 -7.15
CA MET A 74 -4.41 3.18 -8.41
C MET A 74 -3.85 2.09 -9.32
N PHE A 75 -3.02 1.20 -8.79
CA PHE A 75 -2.49 0.06 -9.53
C PHE A 75 -3.61 -0.85 -10.06
N LEU A 76 -4.62 -1.14 -9.24
CA LEU A 76 -5.77 -1.93 -9.67
C LEU A 76 -6.55 -1.22 -10.79
N TYR A 77 -6.77 0.09 -10.67
CA TYR A 77 -7.43 0.88 -11.70
C TYR A 77 -6.64 0.87 -13.01
N ASP A 78 -5.31 1.06 -12.95
CA ASP A 78 -4.44 1.06 -14.11
C ASP A 78 -4.42 -0.32 -14.80
N LEU A 79 -4.46 -1.40 -14.02
CA LEU A 79 -4.53 -2.76 -14.52
C LEU A 79 -5.87 -3.06 -15.21
N LEU A 80 -6.98 -2.60 -14.66
CA LEU A 80 -8.33 -2.82 -15.22
C LEU A 80 -8.57 -2.01 -16.49
N ASN A 81 -8.04 -0.79 -16.56
CA ASN A 81 -8.16 0.05 -17.76
C ASN A 81 -7.11 -0.28 -18.83
N GLY A 82 -6.25 -1.26 -18.57
CA GLY A 82 -5.20 -1.67 -19.51
C GLY A 82 -4.09 -0.62 -19.69
N LEU A 83 -3.89 0.28 -18.73
CA LEU A 83 -2.71 1.14 -18.69
C LEU A 83 -1.45 0.32 -18.34
N ILE A 84 -1.65 -0.75 -17.57
CA ILE A 84 -0.63 -1.77 -17.28
C ILE A 84 -1.04 -3.07 -17.97
N TYR A 85 -0.24 -3.51 -18.95
CA TYR A 85 -0.50 -4.73 -19.70
C TYR A 85 0.19 -5.93 -19.07
N SER A 86 -0.55 -6.69 -18.26
CA SER A 86 -0.08 -7.97 -17.70
C SER A 86 -1.23 -8.99 -17.70
N PRO A 87 -1.34 -9.84 -18.73
CA PRO A 87 -2.44 -10.81 -18.84
C PRO A 87 -2.40 -11.86 -17.72
N GLU A 88 -1.20 -12.14 -17.20
CA GLU A 88 -0.97 -13.03 -16.06
C GLU A 88 -1.61 -12.48 -14.78
N LEU A 89 -1.35 -11.21 -14.44
CA LEU A 89 -1.96 -10.59 -13.25
C LEU A 89 -3.47 -10.41 -13.41
N LEU A 90 -3.93 -10.04 -14.61
CA LEU A 90 -5.36 -9.87 -14.88
C LEU A 90 -6.12 -11.19 -14.76
N SER A 91 -5.53 -12.32 -15.19
CA SER A 91 -6.16 -13.64 -15.07
C SER A 91 -6.29 -14.14 -13.63
N HIS A 92 -5.46 -13.64 -12.71
CA HIS A 92 -5.56 -13.94 -11.27
C HIS A 92 -6.63 -13.10 -10.57
N ILE A 93 -7.10 -12.01 -11.18
CA ILE A 93 -8.18 -11.20 -10.64
C ILE A 93 -9.51 -11.84 -11.06
N GLY A 94 -10.26 -12.34 -10.08
CA GLY A 94 -11.60 -12.91 -10.28
C GLY A 94 -12.64 -11.85 -10.65
N LEU A 95 -12.56 -11.31 -11.87
CA LEU A 95 -13.57 -10.43 -12.44
C LEU A 95 -14.79 -11.24 -12.83
N ASN A 96 -15.94 -10.91 -12.23
CA ASN A 96 -17.21 -11.48 -12.66
C ASN A 96 -17.70 -10.69 -13.87
N VAL A 97 -17.14 -10.99 -15.04
CA VAL A 97 -17.60 -10.42 -16.31
C VAL A 97 -18.92 -11.10 -16.66
N GLN A 98 -20.01 -10.60 -16.09
CA GLN A 98 -21.35 -11.09 -16.37
C GLN A 98 -21.70 -10.73 -17.82
N THR A 99 -21.85 -11.74 -18.68
CA THR A 99 -22.24 -11.58 -20.09
C THR A 99 -23.74 -11.27 -20.28
N HIS A 100 -24.55 -11.39 -19.22
CA HIS A 100 -25.98 -11.13 -19.23
C HIS A 100 -26.41 -10.25 -18.06
N ILE A 101 -27.29 -9.27 -18.35
CA ILE A 101 -27.83 -8.31 -17.38
C ILE A 101 -28.81 -9.04 -16.45
N LEU A 102 -28.34 -9.49 -15.30
CA LEU A 102 -29.19 -9.94 -14.19
C LEU A 102 -29.21 -8.87 -13.10
N ARG A 103 -30.30 -8.78 -12.33
CA ARG A 103 -30.53 -7.78 -11.27
C ARG A 103 -29.55 -7.86 -10.08
N LYS A 104 -28.43 -8.59 -10.19
CA LYS A 104 -27.38 -8.74 -9.17
C LYS A 104 -26.02 -8.25 -9.70
N SER A 105 -25.64 -7.05 -9.30
CA SER A 105 -24.42 -6.35 -9.69
C SER A 105 -23.19 -6.71 -8.84
N ASN A 106 -22.91 -8.00 -8.63
CA ASN A 106 -21.64 -8.39 -8.01
C ASN A 106 -20.57 -8.48 -9.10
N LEU A 107 -19.77 -7.42 -9.24
CA LEU A 107 -18.71 -7.26 -10.23
C LEU A 107 -17.48 -8.16 -9.97
N PHE A 108 -17.32 -8.66 -8.75
CA PHE A 108 -16.21 -9.52 -8.34
C PHE A 108 -16.71 -10.86 -7.83
N TYR A 109 -16.01 -11.95 -8.18
CA TYR A 109 -16.18 -13.23 -7.50
C TYR A 109 -15.36 -13.19 -6.21
N VAL A 110 -15.99 -13.43 -5.05
CA VAL A 110 -15.25 -13.52 -3.78
C VAL A 110 -14.51 -14.85 -3.74
N LEU A 111 -13.33 -14.89 -4.37
CA LEU A 111 -12.34 -15.93 -4.14
C LEU A 111 -11.67 -15.65 -2.78
N PHE A 112 -12.31 -16.13 -1.72
CA PHE A 112 -11.74 -16.28 -0.36
C PHE A 112 -11.32 -14.98 0.37
N PRO A 113 -11.23 -14.98 1.71
CA PRO A 113 -10.93 -13.76 2.45
C PRO A 113 -9.45 -13.40 2.26
N LYS A 114 -9.20 -12.25 1.61
CA LYS A 114 -7.93 -11.49 1.63
C LYS A 114 -6.68 -12.20 1.09
N ILE A 115 -6.74 -12.71 -0.14
CA ILE A 115 -5.54 -12.93 -0.96
C ILE A 115 -5.41 -11.73 -1.91
N ILE A 116 -5.08 -10.56 -1.36
CA ILE A 116 -4.63 -9.43 -2.18
C ILE A 116 -3.16 -9.72 -2.49
N ILE A 117 -2.92 -10.10 -3.75
CA ILE A 117 -1.66 -9.96 -4.48
C ILE A 117 -0.46 -10.58 -3.74
N ILE A 118 -0.49 -11.89 -3.52
CA ILE A 118 0.78 -12.63 -3.46
C ILE A 118 1.16 -12.85 -4.93
N LEU A 119 1.74 -11.82 -5.55
CA LEU A 119 2.77 -12.07 -6.55
C LEU A 119 3.76 -13.01 -5.87
N PRO A 120 4.11 -14.17 -6.46
CA PRO A 120 5.05 -15.07 -5.81
C PRO A 120 6.30 -14.26 -5.51
N LEU A 121 6.73 -14.31 -4.24
CA LEU A 121 7.95 -13.73 -3.65
C LEU A 121 9.25 -14.00 -4.44
N ARG A 122 9.15 -14.69 -5.58
CA ARG A 122 10.21 -15.04 -6.51
C ARG A 122 10.58 -13.92 -7.48
N PHE A 123 9.69 -12.96 -7.79
CA PHE A 123 10.03 -11.82 -8.65
C PHE A 123 10.77 -10.69 -7.93
N SER A 124 10.62 -10.56 -6.61
CA SER A 124 11.24 -9.48 -5.82
C SER A 124 12.77 -9.65 -5.69
N LEU A 125 13.26 -10.89 -5.62
CA LEU A 125 14.69 -11.16 -5.53
C LEU A 125 15.43 -10.89 -6.86
N GLU A 126 14.82 -11.17 -8.00
CA GLU A 126 15.47 -10.90 -9.30
C GLU A 126 15.47 -9.41 -9.65
N LEU A 127 14.40 -8.66 -9.39
CA LEU A 127 14.37 -7.21 -9.63
C LEU A 127 15.32 -6.42 -8.71
N CYS A 128 15.53 -6.87 -7.47
CA CYS A 128 16.54 -6.27 -6.59
C CYS A 128 17.99 -6.55 -7.04
N LEU A 129 18.26 -7.70 -7.68
CA LEU A 129 19.59 -8.00 -8.22
C LEU A 129 19.91 -7.21 -9.50
N TRP A 130 18.90 -6.84 -10.28
CA TRP A 130 19.08 -6.02 -11.49
C TRP A 130 19.26 -4.51 -11.24
N LEU A 131 18.93 -4.01 -10.04
CA LEU A 131 19.11 -2.59 -9.68
C LEU A 131 20.43 -2.30 -8.91
N THR A 132 21.29 -3.30 -8.75
CA THR A 132 22.63 -3.18 -8.11
C THR A 132 23.81 -3.46 -9.06
N VAL A 133 23.64 -3.18 -10.36
CA VAL A 133 24.72 -3.10 -11.35
C VAL A 133 24.59 -1.77 -12.08
#